data_AF-A0A376J5D4-F1
#
_entry.id   AF-A0A376J5D4-F1
#
_cell.length_a   1.000
_cell.length_b   1.000
_cell.length_c   1.000
_cell.angle_alpha   90.00
_cell.angle_beta   90.00
_cell.angle_gamma   90.00
#
_symmetry.space_group_name_H-M   'P 1'
#
loop_
_entity.id
_entity.type
_entity.pdbx_description
1 polymer ?
#
loop_
_entity_poly.entity_id
_entity_poly.type
_entity_poly.pdbx_seq_one_letter_code
_entity_poly.pdbx_strand_id
1 'polypeptide(L)'
;MRAFEGGFTGIVATLDTGRPGPVMAFRVDMDALDLSEERDVSHRPYRDGFASCNAGMMHACGHDGHTAIGLGLAHTLKQFESGLHGVIKLIFQPAEEGTRGARAMVDAGVVDDVDYFTAVHIGTGVPAGTVVCGSDNFMATTKFDAHFTGTAAHAGAKPEDGHNALLAAAQATLALHAIAPHSEGASRVNVGVMQAGSGRNVVPASALLKVETRGASDVINQYVFERAQQAIQGAATMYGVGVETRLMGAATASSPSPQWVAWLQSQAAQVPGVNQAIERVEAPAGSEDATLMDGPRAATSRASLLYGVWHTAGGRSSQRKIRF
;
A
#
# COMPACT_ATOMS: atom_id res chain seq x y z
N MET A 1 7.55 28.68 -5.86
CA MET A 1 7.68 27.22 -5.76
C MET A 1 6.80 26.65 -6.85
N ARG A 2 7.35 25.87 -7.79
CA ARG A 2 6.50 25.18 -8.77
C ARG A 2 5.64 24.18 -8.00
N ALA A 3 4.39 23.97 -8.43
CA ALA A 3 3.59 22.90 -7.87
C ALA A 3 4.39 21.59 -7.92
N PHE A 4 4.35 20.80 -6.84
CA PHE A 4 4.96 19.47 -6.74
C PHE A 4 6.50 19.41 -6.67
N GLU A 5 7.19 20.52 -6.38
CA GLU A 5 8.63 20.50 -6.05
C GLU A 5 8.93 19.73 -4.76
N GLY A 6 10.03 18.96 -4.73
CA GLY A 6 10.52 18.29 -3.51
C GLY A 6 9.90 16.94 -3.17
N GLY A 7 9.09 16.34 -4.06
CA GLY A 7 8.43 15.06 -3.81
C GLY A 7 7.10 15.17 -3.05
N PHE A 8 6.61 16.39 -2.85
CA PHE A 8 5.31 16.65 -2.24
C PHE A 8 4.23 16.70 -3.32
N THR A 9 3.73 15.53 -3.71
CA THR A 9 2.79 15.38 -4.85
C THR A 9 1.33 15.12 -4.45
N GLY A 10 1.02 15.11 -3.16
CA GLY A 10 -0.35 14.95 -2.68
C GLY A 10 -1.22 16.19 -2.94
N ILE A 11 -2.49 15.97 -3.27
CA ILE A 11 -3.46 17.04 -3.52
C ILE A 11 -4.68 16.81 -2.63
N VAL A 12 -5.13 17.86 -1.95
CA VAL A 12 -6.41 17.86 -1.23
C VAL A 12 -7.24 19.01 -1.77
N ALA A 13 -8.34 18.69 -2.43
CA ALA A 13 -9.32 19.68 -2.88
C ALA A 13 -10.46 19.77 -1.86
N THR A 14 -10.83 20.98 -1.44
CA THR A 14 -11.88 21.22 -0.45
C THR A 14 -13.02 22.01 -1.07
N LEU A 15 -14.23 21.48 -0.94
CA LEU A 15 -15.49 22.15 -1.26
C LEU A 15 -16.20 22.48 0.06
N ASP A 16 -16.07 23.73 0.51
CA ASP A 16 -16.84 24.25 1.64
C ASP A 16 -18.15 24.85 1.10
N THR A 17 -19.28 24.32 1.56
CA THR A 17 -20.60 24.77 1.13
C THR A 17 -21.06 26.06 1.80
N GLY A 18 -20.37 26.50 2.85
CA GLY A 18 -20.80 27.59 3.74
C GLY A 18 -22.04 27.26 4.57
N ARG A 19 -22.55 26.03 4.50
CA ARG A 19 -23.73 25.55 5.22
C ARG A 19 -23.33 24.55 6.29
N PRO A 20 -23.92 24.61 7.51
CA PRO A 20 -23.61 23.65 8.56
C PRO A 20 -23.81 22.20 8.11
N GLY A 21 -22.88 21.33 8.45
CA GLY A 21 -22.91 19.92 8.09
C GLY A 21 -21.59 19.21 8.41
N PRO A 22 -21.49 17.90 8.16
CA PRO A 22 -20.30 17.12 8.46
C PRO A 22 -19.17 17.40 7.44
N VAL A 23 -17.96 16.98 7.79
CA VAL A 23 -16.82 16.89 6.87
C VAL A 23 -16.74 15.47 6.29
N MET A 24 -16.93 15.34 4.98
CA MET A 24 -16.79 14.08 4.26
C MET A 24 -15.52 14.06 3.42
N ALA A 25 -14.74 12.98 3.47
CA ALA A 25 -13.54 12.80 2.67
C ALA A 25 -13.65 11.58 1.75
N PHE A 26 -13.28 11.77 0.49
CA PHE A 26 -13.14 10.71 -0.50
C PHE A 26 -11.69 10.62 -0.95
N ARG A 27 -11.07 9.45 -0.81
CA ARG A 27 -9.67 9.20 -1.18
C ARG A 27 -9.55 8.36 -2.43
N VAL A 28 -8.64 8.78 -3.31
CA VAL A 28 -8.11 8.03 -4.45
C VAL A 28 -6.58 8.13 -4.41
N ASP A 29 -5.90 7.10 -4.89
CA ASP A 29 -4.44 7.09 -5.10
C ASP A 29 -4.11 7.41 -6.56
N MET A 30 -2.85 7.80 -6.80
CA MET A 30 -2.39 8.32 -8.09
C MET A 30 -1.12 7.65 -8.64
N ASP A 31 -0.36 6.93 -7.83
CA ASP A 31 0.95 6.42 -8.26
C ASP A 31 0.86 5.20 -9.20
N ALA A 32 1.91 4.99 -9.97
CA ALA A 32 2.10 3.81 -10.81
C ALA A 32 3.07 2.83 -10.15
N LEU A 33 3.24 1.67 -10.77
CA LEU A 33 4.19 0.64 -10.36
C LEU A 33 5.48 0.69 -11.20
N ASP A 34 6.61 0.29 -10.59
CA ASP A 34 7.87 0.00 -11.26
C ASP A 34 7.78 -1.32 -12.06
N LEU A 35 6.89 -1.35 -13.05
CA LEU A 35 6.61 -2.48 -13.92
C LEU A 35 6.54 -2.05 -15.38
N SER A 36 7.24 -2.77 -16.26
CA SER A 36 7.14 -2.56 -17.70
C SER A 36 5.80 -3.07 -18.24
N GLU A 37 5.03 -2.19 -18.88
CA GLU A 37 3.81 -2.56 -19.58
C GLU A 37 4.09 -3.37 -20.85
N GLU A 38 3.26 -4.40 -21.08
CA GLU A 38 3.38 -5.29 -22.23
C GLU A 38 3.24 -4.56 -23.56
N ARG A 39 4.10 -4.88 -24.54
CA ARG A 39 4.10 -4.27 -25.89
C ARG A 39 3.63 -5.23 -26.98
N ASP A 40 2.70 -6.11 -26.61
CA ASP A 40 2.09 -7.08 -27.51
C ASP A 40 0.74 -6.58 -28.03
N VAL A 41 0.40 -6.89 -29.28
CA VAL A 41 -0.87 -6.48 -29.91
C VAL A 41 -2.12 -7.10 -29.24
N SER A 42 -1.96 -8.18 -28.48
CA SER A 42 -3.01 -8.75 -27.65
C SER A 42 -3.27 -7.93 -26.37
N HIS A 43 -2.29 -7.12 -25.93
CA HIS A 43 -2.45 -6.21 -24.80
C HIS A 43 -3.22 -4.97 -25.27
N ARG A 44 -4.47 -4.83 -24.80
CA ARG A 44 -5.39 -3.78 -25.25
C ARG A 44 -4.78 -2.36 -25.18
N PRO A 45 -4.17 -1.92 -24.07
CA PRO A 45 -3.53 -0.60 -24.01
C PRO A 45 -2.51 -0.36 -25.12
N TYR A 46 -1.69 -1.36 -25.45
CA TYR A 46 -0.71 -1.23 -26.52
C TYR A 46 -1.39 -1.18 -27.90
N ARG A 47 -2.34 -2.09 -28.15
CA ARG A 47 -3.10 -2.14 -29.40
C ARG A 47 -3.88 -0.86 -29.69
N ASP A 48 -4.54 -0.32 -28.67
CA ASP A 48 -5.42 0.84 -28.79
C ASP A 48 -4.64 2.17 -28.60
N GLY A 49 -3.31 2.13 -28.41
CA GLY A 49 -2.45 3.30 -28.38
C GLY A 49 -2.46 4.11 -27.09
N PHE A 50 -2.81 3.50 -25.96
CA PHE A 50 -2.83 4.14 -24.64
C PHE A 50 -1.98 3.42 -23.57
N ALA A 51 -1.11 2.49 -23.96
CA ALA A 51 -0.09 1.94 -23.07
C ALA A 51 0.85 3.05 -22.55
N SER A 52 1.47 2.80 -21.41
CA SER A 52 2.43 3.68 -20.77
C SER A 52 3.52 4.14 -21.74
N CYS A 53 3.69 5.45 -21.82
CA CYS A 53 4.80 6.09 -22.52
C CYS A 53 6.08 6.16 -21.67
N ASN A 54 6.02 5.75 -20.40
CA ASN A 54 7.14 5.75 -19.46
C ASN A 54 7.71 4.33 -19.33
N ALA A 55 8.93 4.12 -19.83
CA ALA A 55 9.58 2.82 -19.77
C ALA A 55 9.79 2.36 -18.33
N GLY A 56 9.42 1.11 -18.03
CA GLY A 56 9.52 0.54 -16.68
C GLY A 56 8.42 0.97 -15.72
N MET A 57 7.43 1.76 -16.16
CA MET A 57 6.32 2.23 -15.31
C MET A 57 4.96 1.87 -15.91
N MET A 58 4.01 1.43 -15.08
CA MET A 58 2.64 1.08 -15.51
C MET A 58 1.63 1.29 -14.38
N HIS A 59 0.43 1.81 -14.68
CA HIS A 59 -0.71 1.79 -13.76
C HIS A 59 -1.37 0.40 -13.69
N ALA A 60 -0.62 -0.62 -13.27
CA ALA A 60 -1.11 -2.00 -13.25
C ALA A 60 -2.11 -2.28 -12.10
N CYS A 61 -2.24 -1.36 -11.13
CA CYS A 61 -3.21 -1.45 -10.05
C CYS A 61 -4.52 -0.68 -10.33
N GLY A 62 -4.54 0.20 -11.33
CA GLY A 62 -5.72 0.98 -11.75
C GLY A 62 -5.85 2.37 -11.11
N HIS A 63 -4.76 2.92 -10.57
CA HIS A 63 -4.74 4.23 -9.89
C HIS A 63 -5.01 5.40 -10.87
N ASP A 64 -4.73 5.22 -12.16
CA ASP A 64 -5.21 6.09 -13.23
C ASP A 64 -6.75 6.12 -13.27
N GLY A 65 -7.39 4.95 -13.17
CA GLY A 65 -8.83 4.81 -13.02
C GLY A 65 -9.36 5.43 -11.73
N HIS A 66 -8.68 5.26 -10.60
CA HIS A 66 -9.07 5.89 -9.33
C HIS A 66 -8.99 7.42 -9.43
N THR A 67 -7.90 7.94 -9.97
CA THR A 67 -7.72 9.38 -10.21
C THR A 67 -8.81 9.93 -11.12
N ALA A 68 -9.15 9.24 -12.21
CA ALA A 68 -10.23 9.62 -13.11
C ALA A 68 -11.60 9.64 -12.39
N ILE A 69 -11.89 8.66 -11.53
CA ILE A 69 -13.09 8.64 -10.68
C ILE A 69 -13.10 9.85 -9.74
N GLY A 70 -11.99 10.16 -9.08
CA GLY A 70 -11.86 11.31 -8.18
C GLY A 70 -12.14 12.64 -8.89
N LEU A 71 -11.61 12.83 -10.10
CA LEU A 71 -11.88 14.02 -10.92
C LEU A 71 -13.34 14.08 -11.39
N GLY A 72 -13.93 12.96 -11.79
CA GLY A 72 -15.34 12.87 -12.14
C GLY A 72 -16.27 13.22 -10.97
N LEU A 73 -15.93 12.74 -9.77
CA LEU A 73 -16.64 13.09 -8.53
C LEU A 73 -16.52 14.59 -8.24
N ALA A 74 -15.32 15.18 -8.38
CA ALA A 74 -15.13 16.62 -8.21
C ALA A 74 -16.04 17.45 -9.12
N HIS A 75 -16.12 17.08 -10.40
CA HIS A 75 -16.97 17.76 -11.37
C HIS A 75 -18.46 17.64 -11.00
N THR A 76 -18.88 16.44 -10.64
CA THR A 76 -20.27 16.15 -10.23
C THR A 76 -20.65 16.94 -8.98
N LEU A 77 -19.80 16.96 -7.95
CA LEU A 77 -20.06 17.70 -6.71
C LEU A 77 -20.25 19.21 -6.97
N LYS A 78 -19.50 19.79 -7.90
CA LYS A 78 -19.67 21.21 -8.26
C LYS A 78 -20.98 21.47 -9.00
N GLN A 79 -21.48 20.54 -9.80
CA GLN A 79 -22.79 20.68 -10.45
C GLN A 79 -23.95 20.65 -9.45
N PHE A 80 -23.83 19.85 -8.38
CA PHE A 80 -24.86 19.70 -7.35
C PHE A 80 -24.58 20.49 -6.07
N GLU A 81 -23.63 21.44 -6.11
CA GLU A 81 -23.12 22.15 -4.94
C GLU A 81 -24.22 22.81 -4.10
N SER A 82 -25.29 23.32 -4.72
CA SER A 82 -26.41 23.97 -4.04
C SER A 82 -27.19 23.05 -3.10
N GLY A 83 -27.20 21.73 -3.36
CA GLY A 83 -27.87 20.74 -2.52
C GLY A 83 -27.01 20.18 -1.39
N LEU A 84 -25.69 20.45 -1.40
CA LEU A 84 -24.74 19.90 -0.44
C LEU A 84 -24.69 20.72 0.85
N HIS A 85 -24.24 20.10 1.95
CA HIS A 85 -24.06 20.74 3.26
C HIS A 85 -22.72 20.29 3.85
N GLY A 86 -22.13 21.10 4.73
CA GLY A 86 -20.83 20.83 5.34
C GLY A 86 -19.66 21.03 4.37
N VAL A 87 -18.64 20.19 4.52
CA VAL A 87 -17.39 20.26 3.76
C VAL A 87 -17.12 18.92 3.08
N ILE A 88 -16.72 18.95 1.81
CA ILE A 88 -16.26 17.77 1.09
C ILE A 88 -14.77 17.91 0.76
N LYS A 89 -13.97 16.94 1.18
CA LYS A 89 -12.55 16.79 0.86
C LYS A 89 -12.34 15.69 -0.18
N LEU A 90 -11.61 16.00 -1.24
CA LEU A 90 -11.14 15.01 -2.22
C LEU A 90 -9.63 14.87 -2.07
N ILE A 91 -9.20 13.69 -1.66
CA ILE A 91 -7.81 13.38 -1.33
C ILE A 91 -7.24 12.57 -2.47
N PHE A 92 -6.24 13.13 -3.16
CA PHE A 92 -5.47 12.45 -4.18
C PHE A 92 -4.10 12.13 -3.59
N GLN A 93 -3.92 10.87 -3.21
CA GLN A 93 -2.78 10.38 -2.47
C GLN A 93 -1.67 9.88 -3.42
N PRO A 94 -0.39 10.23 -3.17
CA PRO A 94 0.73 9.59 -3.85
C PRO A 94 1.17 8.30 -3.14
N ALA A 95 2.05 7.52 -3.76
CA ALA A 95 2.86 6.49 -3.10
C ALA A 95 2.09 5.41 -2.27
N GLU A 96 0.93 4.95 -2.75
CA GLU A 96 0.14 3.88 -2.12
C GLU A 96 0.86 2.52 -2.22
N GLU A 97 1.48 2.21 -3.35
CA GLU A 97 1.96 0.83 -3.66
C GLU A 97 3.01 0.31 -2.66
N GLY A 98 3.76 1.24 -2.05
CA GLY A 98 4.73 0.93 -1.00
C GLY A 98 4.24 1.18 0.41
N THR A 99 2.96 1.46 0.59
CA THR A 99 2.31 1.89 1.83
C THR A 99 3.00 3.09 2.50
N ARG A 100 3.22 4.17 1.74
CA ARG A 100 4.02 5.32 2.17
C ARG A 100 3.25 6.63 2.24
N GLY A 101 2.34 6.85 1.30
CA GLY A 101 1.72 8.15 1.08
C GLY A 101 0.75 8.54 2.17
N ALA A 102 -0.09 7.60 2.60
CA ALA A 102 -1.14 7.90 3.57
C ALA A 102 -0.56 8.44 4.88
N ARG A 103 0.55 7.86 5.36
CA ARG A 103 1.20 8.30 6.59
C ARG A 103 1.58 9.78 6.54
N ALA A 104 2.20 10.23 5.45
CA ALA A 104 2.61 11.62 5.29
C ALA A 104 1.40 12.57 5.26
N MET A 105 0.28 12.16 4.66
CA MET A 105 -0.94 12.96 4.63
C MET A 105 -1.65 13.00 5.99
N VAL A 106 -1.67 11.89 6.74
CA VAL A 106 -2.19 11.83 8.11
C VAL A 106 -1.35 12.70 9.04
N ASP A 107 -0.01 12.62 8.96
CA ASP A 107 0.88 13.45 9.78
C ASP A 107 0.77 14.95 9.42
N ALA A 108 0.32 15.28 8.20
CA ALA A 108 -0.01 16.64 7.77
C ALA A 108 -1.42 17.10 8.20
N GLY A 109 -2.19 16.27 8.92
CA GLY A 109 -3.51 16.59 9.44
C GLY A 109 -4.63 16.61 8.41
N VAL A 110 -4.45 15.95 7.24
CA VAL A 110 -5.43 15.98 6.14
C VAL A 110 -6.81 15.47 6.57
N VAL A 111 -6.85 14.52 7.49
CA VAL A 111 -8.07 13.82 7.95
C VAL A 111 -8.45 14.11 9.40
N ASP A 112 -7.79 15.07 10.07
CA ASP A 112 -8.02 15.34 11.51
C ASP A 112 -9.43 15.87 11.82
N ASP A 113 -10.04 16.55 10.85
CA ASP A 113 -11.38 17.16 10.91
C ASP A 113 -12.46 16.33 10.19
N VAL A 114 -12.14 15.13 9.71
CA VAL A 114 -13.04 14.31 8.88
C VAL A 114 -13.99 13.49 9.75
N ASP A 115 -15.30 13.68 9.53
CA ASP A 115 -16.35 12.89 10.17
C ASP A 115 -16.62 11.57 9.43
N TYR A 116 -16.55 11.59 8.09
CA TYR A 116 -16.82 10.43 7.24
C TYR A 116 -15.72 10.24 6.20
N PHE A 117 -15.02 9.11 6.24
CA PHE A 117 -13.97 8.79 5.28
C PHE A 117 -14.38 7.61 4.38
N THR A 118 -14.18 7.77 3.08
CA THR A 118 -14.36 6.69 2.10
C THR A 118 -13.16 6.64 1.17
N ALA A 119 -12.39 5.56 1.18
CA ALA A 119 -11.46 5.29 0.07
C ALA A 119 -12.14 4.41 -0.98
N VAL A 120 -11.76 4.55 -2.24
CA VAL A 120 -12.29 3.73 -3.33
C VAL A 120 -11.18 2.96 -4.04
N HIS A 121 -11.48 1.75 -4.49
CA HIS A 121 -10.56 0.94 -5.26
C HIS A 121 -11.28 0.08 -6.29
N ILE A 122 -10.69 -0.07 -7.49
CA ILE A 122 -11.15 -0.90 -8.59
C ILE A 122 -10.66 -2.34 -8.37
N GLY A 123 -11.51 -3.12 -7.74
CA GLY A 123 -11.17 -4.47 -7.31
C GLY A 123 -11.17 -5.51 -8.42
N THR A 124 -10.14 -5.63 -9.26
CA THR A 124 -10.12 -6.57 -10.41
C THR A 124 -10.37 -8.06 -10.09
N GLY A 125 -10.33 -8.46 -8.82
CA GLY A 125 -10.72 -9.80 -8.35
C GLY A 125 -12.18 -9.94 -7.90
N VAL A 126 -12.97 -8.87 -7.97
CA VAL A 126 -14.39 -8.79 -7.63
C VAL A 126 -15.22 -8.85 -8.92
N PRO A 127 -16.35 -9.59 -8.95
CA PRO A 127 -17.22 -9.63 -10.12
C PRO A 127 -17.67 -8.24 -10.58
N ALA A 128 -17.76 -8.05 -11.90
CA ALA A 128 -18.22 -6.78 -12.46
C ALA A 128 -19.68 -6.49 -12.06
N GLY A 129 -19.96 -5.24 -11.67
CA GLY A 129 -21.26 -4.84 -11.14
C GLY A 129 -21.44 -5.14 -9.64
N THR A 130 -20.42 -5.66 -8.96
CA THR A 130 -20.43 -5.85 -7.51
C THR A 130 -19.64 -4.72 -6.82
N VAL A 131 -20.19 -4.21 -5.72
CA VAL A 131 -19.58 -3.22 -4.84
C VAL A 131 -19.52 -3.80 -3.41
N VAL A 132 -18.31 -3.94 -2.88
CA VAL A 132 -18.00 -4.27 -1.48
C VAL A 132 -17.91 -2.97 -0.69
N CYS A 133 -18.75 -2.82 0.32
CA CYS A 133 -18.90 -1.55 1.02
C CYS A 133 -18.09 -1.45 2.31
N GLY A 134 -17.46 -2.55 2.76
CA GLY A 134 -16.66 -2.63 3.99
C GLY A 134 -15.55 -3.67 3.86
N SER A 135 -14.57 -3.42 2.99
CA SER A 135 -13.44 -4.33 2.79
C SER A 135 -12.59 -4.45 4.06
N ASP A 136 -12.58 -5.62 4.69
CA ASP A 136 -11.86 -5.94 5.94
C ASP A 136 -10.70 -6.93 5.74
N ASN A 137 -10.40 -7.29 4.49
CA ASN A 137 -9.38 -8.27 4.11
C ASN A 137 -7.95 -7.70 3.99
N PHE A 138 -7.72 -6.48 4.46
CA PHE A 138 -6.39 -5.84 4.43
C PHE A 138 -5.58 -6.20 5.66
N MET A 139 -4.39 -6.79 5.42
CA MET A 139 -3.43 -7.10 6.47
C MET A 139 -2.63 -5.85 6.83
N ALA A 140 -2.37 -5.67 8.12
CA ALA A 140 -1.34 -4.77 8.61
C ALA A 140 0.01 -5.19 8.03
N THR A 141 0.87 -4.22 7.70
CA THR A 141 2.17 -4.48 7.08
C THR A 141 3.25 -3.53 7.57
N THR A 142 4.50 -4.00 7.59
CA THR A 142 5.69 -3.17 7.80
C THR A 142 6.72 -3.51 6.75
N LYS A 143 7.15 -2.51 5.99
CA LYS A 143 8.17 -2.62 4.94
C LYS A 143 9.44 -1.93 5.45
N PHE A 144 10.59 -2.59 5.35
CA PHE A 144 11.84 -2.04 5.84
C PHE A 144 13.04 -2.64 5.11
N ASP A 145 14.10 -1.85 5.03
CA ASP A 145 15.40 -2.28 4.51
C ASP A 145 16.33 -2.58 5.70
N ALA A 146 17.20 -3.59 5.56
CA ALA A 146 18.25 -3.91 6.51
C ALA A 146 19.62 -3.88 5.81
N HIS A 147 20.47 -2.94 6.22
CA HIS A 147 21.81 -2.72 5.70
C HIS A 147 22.86 -3.30 6.64
N PHE A 148 23.54 -4.36 6.22
CA PHE A 148 24.63 -4.99 6.98
C PHE A 148 25.97 -4.39 6.55
N THR A 149 26.81 -4.06 7.54
CA THR A 149 28.13 -3.47 7.35
C THR A 149 29.19 -4.30 8.09
N GLY A 150 30.04 -4.98 7.33
CA GLY A 150 31.18 -5.75 7.81
C GLY A 150 32.51 -5.16 7.34
N THR A 151 33.55 -6.00 7.29
CA THR A 151 34.91 -5.61 6.93
C THR A 151 35.39 -6.43 5.74
N ALA A 152 35.86 -5.74 4.71
CA ALA A 152 36.41 -6.41 3.53
C ALA A 152 37.77 -7.02 3.85
N ALA A 153 38.00 -8.23 3.34
CA ALA A 153 39.29 -8.89 3.42
C ALA A 153 39.55 -9.71 2.15
N HIS A 154 40.81 -10.06 1.90
CA HIS A 154 41.14 -10.97 0.82
C HIS A 154 40.86 -12.40 1.26
N ALA A 155 39.90 -13.07 0.60
CA ALA A 155 39.36 -14.35 1.06
C ALA A 155 40.43 -15.45 1.19
N GLY A 156 41.48 -15.43 0.37
CA GLY A 156 42.56 -16.42 0.41
C GLY A 156 43.84 -16.01 1.12
N ALA A 157 43.98 -14.74 1.56
CA ALA A 157 45.25 -14.25 2.12
C ALA A 157 45.17 -13.94 3.61
N LYS A 158 44.10 -13.26 4.04
CA LYS A 158 43.85 -12.91 5.45
C LYS A 158 42.35 -13.01 5.76
N PRO A 159 41.74 -14.20 5.64
CA PRO A 159 40.31 -14.36 5.89
C PRO A 159 39.88 -13.95 7.30
N GLU A 160 40.76 -14.07 8.30
CA GLU A 160 40.52 -13.74 9.70
C GLU A 160 40.28 -12.25 9.96
N ASP A 161 40.71 -11.35 9.06
CA ASP A 161 40.50 -9.91 9.17
C ASP A 161 39.09 -9.48 8.66
N GLY A 162 38.35 -10.40 8.03
CA GLY A 162 37.09 -10.10 7.35
C GLY A 162 35.86 -10.43 8.17
N HIS A 163 34.86 -9.53 8.15
CA HIS A 163 33.53 -9.79 8.71
C HIS A 163 32.50 -9.83 7.57
N ASN A 164 31.91 -11.01 7.35
CA ASN A 164 31.18 -11.30 6.12
C ASN A 164 29.69 -10.90 6.20
N ALA A 165 29.36 -9.73 5.66
CA ALA A 165 28.00 -9.19 5.63
C ALA A 165 27.04 -10.03 4.76
N LEU A 166 27.54 -10.69 3.70
CA LEU A 166 26.72 -11.58 2.86
C LEU A 166 26.21 -12.76 3.68
N LEU A 167 27.08 -13.40 4.45
CA LEU A 167 26.69 -14.54 5.28
C LEU A 167 25.75 -14.13 6.41
N ALA A 168 25.96 -12.96 7.03
CA ALA A 168 25.03 -12.38 7.99
C ALA A 168 23.63 -12.19 7.39
N ALA A 169 23.55 -11.56 6.21
CA ALA A 169 22.29 -11.37 5.50
C ALA A 169 21.65 -12.70 5.10
N ALA A 170 22.41 -13.69 4.64
CA ALA A 170 21.90 -15.02 4.29
C ALA A 170 21.28 -15.74 5.50
N GLN A 171 21.96 -15.71 6.66
CA GLN A 171 21.42 -16.27 7.90
C GLN A 171 20.18 -15.50 8.37
N ALA A 172 20.20 -14.16 8.28
CA ALA A 172 19.03 -13.34 8.59
C ALA A 172 17.84 -13.72 7.69
N THR A 173 18.04 -13.91 6.38
CA THR A 173 16.97 -14.34 5.46
C THR A 173 16.34 -15.65 5.89
N LEU A 174 17.14 -16.67 6.22
CA LEU A 174 16.62 -17.94 6.69
C LEU A 174 15.87 -17.79 8.01
N ALA A 175 16.41 -17.04 8.97
CA ALA A 175 15.79 -16.80 10.26
C ALA A 175 14.46 -16.01 10.14
N LEU A 176 14.40 -15.02 9.24
CA LEU A 176 13.19 -14.24 8.93
C LEU A 176 12.07 -15.14 8.41
N HIS A 177 12.38 -16.05 7.48
CA HIS A 177 11.40 -17.00 6.95
C HIS A 177 11.07 -18.15 7.91
N ALA A 178 11.83 -18.31 8.99
CA ALA A 178 11.58 -19.28 10.07
C ALA A 178 10.81 -18.69 11.27
N ILE A 179 10.42 -17.41 11.22
CA ILE A 179 9.57 -16.80 12.25
C ILE A 179 8.29 -17.62 12.41
N ALA A 180 8.00 -18.02 13.65
CA ALA A 180 6.84 -18.84 13.95
C ALA A 180 5.54 -18.11 13.58
N PRO A 181 4.51 -18.82 13.10
CA PRO A 181 3.20 -18.24 12.90
C PRO A 181 2.57 -17.83 14.23
N HIS A 182 1.63 -16.88 14.20
CA HIS A 182 0.87 -16.44 15.36
C HIS A 182 -0.44 -17.21 15.51
N SER A 183 -0.85 -17.53 16.75
CA SER A 183 -2.07 -18.34 17.00
C SER A 183 -3.37 -17.59 16.69
N GLU A 184 -3.38 -16.27 16.83
CA GLU A 184 -4.57 -15.43 16.65
C GLU A 184 -4.90 -15.13 15.18
N GLY A 185 -4.03 -15.51 14.23
CA GLY A 185 -4.33 -15.30 12.81
C GLY A 185 -3.13 -15.39 11.89
N ALA A 186 -3.41 -15.15 10.61
CA ALA A 186 -2.43 -15.23 9.54
C ALA A 186 -1.32 -14.17 9.68
N SER A 187 -0.09 -14.58 9.41
CA SER A 187 1.09 -13.72 9.31
C SER A 187 1.89 -14.06 8.05
N ARG A 188 2.68 -13.10 7.54
CA ARG A 188 3.59 -13.28 6.40
C ARG A 188 4.91 -12.58 6.68
N VAL A 189 5.99 -13.14 6.15
CA VAL A 189 7.31 -12.50 6.06
C VAL A 189 7.84 -12.76 4.66
N ASN A 190 8.42 -11.74 4.03
CA ASN A 190 9.05 -11.90 2.74
C ASN A 190 10.33 -11.07 2.65
N VAL A 191 11.43 -11.73 2.30
CA VAL A 191 12.67 -11.06 1.85
C VAL A 191 12.61 -10.98 0.33
N GLY A 192 12.12 -9.85 -0.19
CA GLY A 192 11.92 -9.68 -1.62
C GLY A 192 13.20 -9.42 -2.41
N VAL A 193 14.22 -8.86 -1.77
CA VAL A 193 15.51 -8.54 -2.40
C VAL A 193 16.64 -8.82 -1.42
N MET A 194 17.70 -9.46 -1.94
CA MET A 194 19.01 -9.58 -1.28
C MET A 194 20.10 -9.16 -2.27
N GLN A 195 20.96 -8.24 -1.86
CA GLN A 195 22.12 -7.80 -2.64
C GLN A 195 23.35 -7.78 -1.73
N ALA A 196 24.47 -8.38 -2.15
CA ALA A 196 25.67 -8.44 -1.32
C ALA A 196 26.95 -8.67 -2.14
N GLY A 197 28.06 -8.16 -1.62
CA GLY A 197 29.40 -8.36 -2.18
C GLY A 197 29.73 -7.49 -3.39
N SER A 198 31.02 -7.50 -3.76
CA SER A 198 31.58 -6.66 -4.83
C SER A 198 32.50 -7.42 -5.79
N GLY A 199 33.00 -8.60 -5.40
CA GLY A 199 33.91 -9.40 -6.20
C GLY A 199 34.11 -10.80 -5.64
N ARG A 200 34.49 -11.76 -6.51
CA ARG A 200 34.57 -13.19 -6.16
C ARG A 200 35.61 -13.51 -5.08
N ASN A 201 36.70 -12.76 -5.02
CA ASN A 201 37.85 -12.99 -4.13
C ASN A 201 37.87 -12.06 -2.91
N VAL A 202 36.82 -11.25 -2.71
CA VAL A 202 36.71 -10.29 -1.61
C VAL A 202 35.66 -10.79 -0.62
N VAL A 203 36.00 -10.83 0.68
CA VAL A 203 35.01 -11.07 1.74
C VAL A 203 33.98 -9.93 1.71
N PRO A 204 32.68 -10.19 1.50
CA PRO A 204 31.68 -9.14 1.37
C PRO A 204 31.55 -8.28 2.63
N ALA A 205 31.83 -6.98 2.50
CA ALA A 205 31.69 -6.01 3.59
C ALA A 205 30.31 -5.33 3.65
N SER A 206 29.45 -5.57 2.67
CA SER A 206 28.11 -4.95 2.63
C SER A 206 27.08 -5.92 2.08
N ALA A 207 25.88 -5.87 2.67
CA ALA A 207 24.69 -6.53 2.17
C ALA A 207 23.44 -5.69 2.48
N LEU A 208 22.43 -5.81 1.62
CA LEU A 208 21.11 -5.19 1.74
C LEU A 208 20.04 -6.26 1.64
N LEU A 209 19.10 -6.27 2.59
CA LEU A 209 17.83 -6.96 2.49
C LEU A 209 16.68 -5.95 2.37
N LYS A 210 15.73 -6.20 1.46
CA LYS A 210 14.43 -5.51 1.44
C LYS A 210 13.36 -6.47 1.92
N VAL A 211 12.72 -6.13 3.03
CA VAL A 211 11.87 -7.05 3.80
C VAL A 211 10.48 -6.45 3.99
N GLU A 212 9.46 -7.29 3.98
CA GLU A 212 8.14 -6.95 4.48
C GLU A 212 7.60 -8.00 5.45
N THR A 213 6.84 -7.54 6.44
CA THR A 213 6.05 -8.37 7.34
C THR A 213 4.58 -8.04 7.16
N ARG A 214 3.70 -9.02 7.36
CA ARG A 214 2.26 -8.79 7.42
C ARG A 214 1.60 -9.57 8.55
N GLY A 215 0.50 -9.02 9.07
CA GLY A 215 -0.36 -9.67 10.06
C GLY A 215 -1.83 -9.40 9.77
N ALA A 216 -2.69 -10.37 10.06
CA ALA A 216 -4.15 -10.22 9.95
C ALA A 216 -4.70 -9.13 10.91
N SER A 217 -3.92 -8.77 11.92
CA SER A 217 -4.17 -7.63 12.81
C SER A 217 -2.86 -6.88 13.05
N ASP A 218 -2.97 -5.66 13.58
CA ASP A 218 -1.81 -4.83 13.96
C ASP A 218 -0.93 -5.53 15.00
N VAL A 219 -1.56 -6.23 15.97
CA VAL A 219 -0.86 -7.00 17.01
C VAL A 219 -0.01 -8.11 16.39
N ILE A 220 -0.57 -8.84 15.42
CA ILE A 220 0.14 -9.92 14.73
C ILE A 220 1.30 -9.35 13.90
N ASN A 221 1.08 -8.26 13.16
CA ASN A 221 2.16 -7.66 12.37
C ASN A 221 3.29 -7.14 13.27
N GLN A 222 2.95 -6.51 14.40
CA GLN A 222 3.92 -6.04 15.38
C GLN A 222 4.75 -7.20 15.97
N TYR A 223 4.10 -8.32 16.33
CA TYR A 223 4.80 -9.53 16.76
C TYR A 223 5.84 -9.99 15.72
N VAL A 224 5.43 -10.10 14.46
CA VAL A 224 6.31 -10.56 13.38
C VAL A 224 7.46 -9.58 13.16
N PHE A 225 7.18 -8.28 13.16
CA PHE A 225 8.20 -7.24 12.99
C PHE A 225 9.23 -7.26 14.12
N GLU A 226 8.81 -7.43 15.37
CA GLU A 226 9.73 -7.57 16.50
C GLU A 226 10.62 -8.81 16.41
N ARG A 227 10.05 -9.95 16.01
CA ARG A 227 10.83 -11.18 15.76
C ARG A 227 11.80 -10.98 14.60
N ALA A 228 11.41 -10.24 13.56
CA ALA A 228 12.27 -9.91 12.43
C ALA A 228 13.47 -9.05 12.85
N GLN A 229 13.26 -8.02 13.67
CA GLN A 229 14.36 -7.21 14.21
C GLN A 229 15.34 -8.07 15.03
N GLN A 230 14.83 -8.97 15.87
CA GLN A 230 15.66 -9.88 16.66
C GLN A 230 16.46 -10.86 15.80
N ALA A 231 15.83 -11.45 14.77
CA ALA A 231 16.49 -12.36 13.83
C ALA A 231 17.64 -11.67 13.07
N ILE A 232 17.39 -10.45 12.59
CA ILE A 232 18.38 -9.63 11.88
C ILE A 232 19.55 -9.27 12.79
N GLN A 233 19.27 -8.79 14.01
CA GLN A 233 20.30 -8.43 14.97
C GLN A 233 21.12 -9.64 15.44
N GLY A 234 20.47 -10.78 15.66
CA GLY A 234 21.13 -12.03 16.01
C GLY A 234 22.10 -12.48 14.92
N ALA A 235 21.65 -12.48 13.66
CA ALA A 235 22.49 -12.79 12.52
C ALA A 235 23.66 -11.81 12.36
N ALA A 236 23.43 -10.50 12.54
CA ALA A 236 24.53 -9.52 12.52
C ALA A 236 25.59 -9.82 13.60
N THR A 237 25.12 -10.16 14.81
CA THR A 237 25.99 -10.51 15.94
C THR A 237 26.82 -11.77 15.68
N MET A 238 26.24 -12.81 15.08
CA MET A 238 26.94 -14.06 14.75
C MET A 238 28.19 -13.85 13.88
N TYR A 239 28.17 -12.84 13.01
CA TYR A 239 29.26 -12.56 12.07
C TYR A 239 30.08 -11.31 12.44
N GLY A 240 29.83 -10.70 13.59
CA GLY A 240 30.54 -9.49 14.02
C GLY A 240 30.35 -8.30 13.09
N VAL A 241 29.19 -8.17 12.45
CA VAL A 241 28.85 -7.06 11.54
C VAL A 241 27.87 -6.09 12.20
N GLY A 242 27.89 -4.83 11.77
CA GLY A 242 26.83 -3.88 12.09
C GLY A 242 25.60 -4.09 11.22
N VAL A 243 24.43 -3.66 11.71
CA VAL A 243 23.21 -3.62 10.91
C VAL A 243 22.40 -2.36 11.24
N GLU A 244 21.86 -1.71 10.21
CA GLU A 244 20.91 -0.60 10.32
C GLU A 244 19.61 -1.00 9.64
N THR A 245 18.48 -0.84 10.32
CA THR A 245 17.15 -1.05 9.74
C THR A 245 16.48 0.29 9.47
N ARG A 246 15.88 0.44 8.30
CA ARG A 246 15.19 1.67 7.89
C ARG A 246 13.78 1.36 7.45
N LEU A 247 12.80 2.01 8.07
CA LEU A 247 11.40 1.89 7.69
C LEU A 247 11.16 2.47 6.29
N MET A 248 10.47 1.70 5.45
CA MET A 248 10.16 2.02 4.06
C MET A 248 8.68 2.27 3.80
N GLY A 249 7.79 1.77 4.66
CA GLY A 249 6.34 1.89 4.53
C GLY A 249 5.61 1.07 5.59
N ALA A 250 4.36 1.39 5.86
CA ALA A 250 3.52 0.66 6.79
C ALA A 250 2.03 0.89 6.50
N ALA A 251 1.19 -0.08 6.85
CA ALA A 251 -0.26 0.08 6.92
C ALA A 251 -0.82 -0.72 8.10
N THR A 252 -2.00 -0.36 8.57
CA THR A 252 -2.73 -1.09 9.61
C THR A 252 -3.75 -2.06 9.00
N ALA A 253 -4.32 -2.93 9.83
CA ALA A 253 -5.48 -3.72 9.42
C ALA A 253 -6.70 -2.81 9.18
N SER A 254 -7.58 -3.21 8.27
CA SER A 254 -8.83 -2.49 8.00
C SER A 254 -9.90 -2.89 9.01
N SER A 255 -10.63 -1.90 9.56
CA SER A 255 -11.77 -2.15 10.45
C SER A 255 -12.94 -1.20 10.14
N PRO A 256 -13.66 -1.43 9.03
CA PRO A 256 -14.68 -0.51 8.56
C PRO A 256 -15.82 -0.29 9.58
N SER A 257 -16.29 0.95 9.70
CA SER A 257 -17.39 1.32 10.59
C SER A 257 -18.72 0.68 10.14
N PRO A 258 -19.35 -0.20 10.95
CA PRO A 258 -20.56 -0.91 10.52
C PRO A 258 -21.71 0.01 10.09
N GLN A 259 -21.88 1.15 10.78
CA GLN A 259 -22.93 2.12 10.44
C GLN A 259 -22.67 2.79 9.09
N TRP A 260 -21.41 3.06 8.76
CA TRP A 260 -21.05 3.70 7.49
C TRP A 260 -21.12 2.71 6.33
N VAL A 261 -20.65 1.48 6.55
CA VAL A 261 -20.77 0.38 5.60
C VAL A 261 -22.24 0.13 5.23
N ALA A 262 -23.14 0.05 6.23
CA ALA A 262 -24.56 -0.14 5.99
C ALA A 262 -25.18 1.02 5.19
N TRP A 263 -24.75 2.26 5.47
CA TRP A 263 -25.18 3.42 4.70
C TRP A 263 -24.70 3.33 3.24
N LEU A 264 -23.41 3.08 3.02
CA LEU A 264 -22.82 2.94 1.68
C LEU A 264 -23.49 1.83 0.88
N GLN A 265 -23.77 0.68 1.51
CA GLN A 265 -24.48 -0.43 0.89
C GLN A 265 -25.89 -0.02 0.43
N SER A 266 -26.63 0.70 1.28
CA SER A 266 -27.98 1.18 0.94
C SER A 266 -27.99 2.15 -0.24
N GLN A 267 -26.95 2.99 -0.38
CA GLN A 267 -26.83 3.93 -1.48
C GLN A 267 -26.37 3.22 -2.75
N ALA A 268 -25.35 2.36 -2.66
CA ALA A 268 -24.82 1.61 -3.79
C ALA A 268 -25.88 0.72 -4.46
N ALA A 269 -26.76 0.09 -3.67
CA ALA A 269 -27.84 -0.74 -4.19
C ALA A 269 -28.86 0.00 -5.08
N GLN A 270 -28.89 1.34 -5.02
CA GLN A 270 -29.78 2.18 -5.83
C GLN A 270 -29.12 2.70 -7.12
N VAL A 271 -27.81 2.51 -7.28
CA VAL A 271 -27.07 3.05 -8.42
C VAL A 271 -27.23 2.14 -9.65
N PRO A 272 -27.66 2.67 -10.80
CA PRO A 272 -27.73 1.90 -12.04
C PRO A 272 -26.39 1.23 -12.38
N GLY A 273 -26.44 -0.07 -12.65
CA GLY A 273 -25.27 -0.90 -12.96
C GLY A 273 -24.60 -1.55 -11.74
N VAL A 274 -25.01 -1.24 -10.50
CA VAL A 274 -24.72 -2.11 -9.35
C VAL A 274 -25.71 -3.27 -9.39
N ASN A 275 -25.19 -4.46 -9.64
CA ASN A 275 -25.93 -5.71 -9.55
C ASN A 275 -25.98 -6.21 -8.10
N GLN A 276 -24.91 -5.98 -7.33
CA GLN A 276 -24.80 -6.42 -5.94
C GLN A 276 -24.02 -5.40 -5.10
N ALA A 277 -24.62 -4.97 -3.99
CA ALA A 277 -23.94 -4.23 -2.93
C ALA A 277 -23.78 -5.16 -1.73
N ILE A 278 -22.55 -5.56 -1.42
CA ILE A 278 -22.23 -6.51 -0.34
C ILE A 278 -21.41 -5.83 0.74
N GLU A 279 -21.53 -6.31 1.97
CA GLU A 279 -20.75 -5.77 3.09
C GLU A 279 -19.27 -6.14 2.92
N ARG A 280 -18.99 -7.43 2.71
CA ARG A 280 -17.65 -8.02 2.73
C ARG A 280 -17.49 -9.06 1.63
N VAL A 281 -16.25 -9.38 1.29
CA VAL A 281 -15.90 -10.47 0.39
C VAL A 281 -14.73 -11.26 0.96
N GLU A 282 -14.82 -12.59 0.88
CA GLU A 282 -13.66 -13.45 1.12
C GLU A 282 -12.77 -13.41 -0.12
N ALA A 283 -11.68 -12.65 -0.05
CA ALA A 283 -10.72 -12.49 -1.14
C ALA A 283 -9.28 -12.63 -0.63
N PRO A 284 -8.32 -12.96 -1.50
CA PRO A 284 -6.90 -12.96 -1.13
C PRO A 284 -6.50 -11.65 -0.47
N ALA A 285 -5.82 -11.76 0.67
CA ALA A 285 -5.44 -10.63 1.48
C ALA A 285 -4.31 -9.83 0.82
N GLY A 286 -4.44 -8.51 0.80
CA GLY A 286 -3.40 -7.54 0.44
C GLY A 286 -3.16 -6.56 1.59
N SER A 287 -2.44 -5.48 1.32
CA SER A 287 -2.33 -4.33 2.22
C SER A 287 -2.66 -3.06 1.44
N GLU A 288 -3.13 -2.03 2.14
CA GLU A 288 -3.56 -0.76 1.55
C GLU A 288 -3.31 0.32 2.62
N ASP A 289 -2.62 1.41 2.28
CA ASP A 289 -2.26 2.42 3.29
C ASP A 289 -3.38 3.40 3.63
N ALA A 290 -4.50 3.40 2.88
CA ALA A 290 -5.71 4.11 3.28
C ALA A 290 -6.23 3.67 4.67
N THR A 291 -5.86 2.48 5.17
CA THR A 291 -6.18 2.06 6.54
C THR A 291 -5.56 2.97 7.61
N LEU A 292 -4.48 3.68 7.29
CA LEU A 292 -3.91 4.70 8.20
C LEU A 292 -4.79 5.93 8.33
N MET A 293 -5.62 6.22 7.33
CA MET A 293 -6.60 7.33 7.35
C MET A 293 -7.91 6.95 8.07
N ASP A 294 -8.14 5.65 8.29
CA ASP A 294 -9.28 5.07 9.04
C ASP A 294 -9.05 5.12 10.57
N GLY A 295 -7.86 5.53 11.02
CA GLY A 295 -7.45 5.43 12.42
C GLY A 295 -8.29 6.23 13.43
N PRO A 296 -8.27 5.86 14.73
CA PRO A 296 -9.21 6.27 15.78
C PRO A 296 -9.07 7.71 16.30
N ARG A 297 -8.59 8.66 15.48
CA ARG A 297 -8.19 10.00 15.95
C ARG A 297 -9.36 10.95 16.22
N ALA A 298 -10.57 10.65 15.77
CA ALA A 298 -11.78 11.31 16.24
C ALA A 298 -12.77 10.26 16.77
N ALA A 299 -13.25 10.43 18.00
CA ALA A 299 -14.26 9.56 18.61
C ALA A 299 -15.61 9.52 17.84
N THR A 300 -15.73 10.31 16.76
CA THR A 300 -16.90 10.45 15.89
C THR A 300 -16.65 10.03 14.44
N SER A 301 -15.40 9.76 14.03
CA SER A 301 -15.07 9.46 12.63
C SER A 301 -15.60 8.08 12.24
N ARG A 302 -16.38 8.02 11.16
CA ARG A 302 -16.82 6.77 10.54
C ARG A 302 -16.11 6.60 9.21
N ALA A 303 -15.45 5.47 9.04
CA ALA A 303 -14.61 5.25 7.88
C ALA A 303 -14.92 3.90 7.24
N SER A 304 -14.76 3.84 5.91
CA SER A 304 -14.88 2.60 5.16
C SER A 304 -14.02 2.64 3.90
N LEU A 305 -13.59 1.46 3.47
CA LEU A 305 -12.96 1.24 2.17
C LEU A 305 -13.98 0.58 1.25
N LEU A 306 -14.39 1.31 0.21
CA LEU A 306 -15.32 0.86 -0.81
C LEU A 306 -14.54 0.22 -1.97
N TYR A 307 -14.86 -1.03 -2.25
CA TYR A 307 -14.22 -1.85 -3.28
C TYR A 307 -15.24 -2.17 -4.36
N GLY A 308 -15.16 -1.54 -5.53
CA GLY A 308 -16.15 -1.76 -6.59
C GLY A 308 -15.49 -1.94 -7.95
N VAL A 309 -16.01 -2.85 -8.78
CA VAL A 309 -15.64 -2.91 -10.19
C VAL A 309 -16.82 -2.56 -11.06
N TRP A 310 -16.63 -1.49 -11.81
CA TRP A 310 -17.44 -1.12 -12.94
C TRP A 310 -16.69 -1.53 -14.19
N HIS A 311 -17.01 -2.71 -14.72
CA HIS A 311 -16.47 -3.23 -15.98
C HIS A 311 -14.93 -3.10 -16.15
N THR A 312 -14.18 -4.15 -15.86
CA THR A 312 -12.78 -4.18 -16.33
C THR A 312 -12.76 -4.20 -17.85
N ALA A 313 -11.94 -3.34 -18.46
CA ALA A 313 -11.52 -3.50 -19.84
C ALA A 313 -10.98 -4.94 -19.99
N GLY A 314 -11.65 -5.75 -20.81
CA GLY A 314 -11.51 -7.19 -20.79
C GLY A 314 -10.09 -7.71 -20.99
N GLY A 315 -9.87 -8.91 -20.45
CA GLY A 315 -8.70 -9.73 -20.70
C GLY A 315 -7.97 -10.12 -19.42
N ARG A 316 -7.72 -11.41 -19.25
CA ARG A 316 -6.64 -11.86 -18.36
C ARG A 316 -5.36 -11.22 -18.88
N SER A 317 -4.91 -10.15 -18.22
CA SER A 317 -3.51 -9.75 -18.28
C SER A 317 -2.68 -11.00 -17.94
N SER A 318 -1.83 -11.45 -18.86
CA SER A 318 -0.82 -12.48 -18.58
C SER A 318 0.16 -12.03 -17.49
N GLN A 319 0.26 -10.72 -17.28
CA GLN A 319 0.99 -10.13 -16.17
C GLN A 319 0.14 -10.24 -14.90
N ARG A 320 0.52 -11.17 -14.02
CA ARG A 320 -0.11 -11.30 -12.70
C ARG A 320 0.11 -10.00 -11.94
N LYS A 321 -0.96 -9.43 -11.38
CA LYS A 321 -0.84 -8.31 -10.44
C LYS A 321 0.08 -8.72 -9.29
N ILE A 322 1.17 -7.98 -9.12
CA ILE A 322 1.96 -8.02 -7.89
C ILE A 322 1.25 -7.06 -6.95
N ARG A 323 0.45 -7.58 -6.01
CA ARG A 323 -0.08 -6.77 -4.91
C ARG A 323 0.93 -6.78 -3.77
N PHE A 324 1.35 -5.60 -3.36
CA PHE A 324 2.22 -5.37 -2.20
C PHE A 324 1.48 -5.41 -0.88
#